data_AF-A0A2S9GTI5-F1
#
_entry.id   AF-A0A2S9GTI5-F1
#
_cell.length_a   1.000
_cell.length_b   1.000
_cell.length_c   1.000
_cell.angle_alpha   90.00
_cell.angle_beta   90.00
_cell.angle_gamma   90.00
#
_symmetry.space_group_name_H-M   'P 1'
#
loop_
_entity.id
_entity.type
_entity.pdbx_description
1 polymer ?
#
loop_
_entity_poly.entity_id
_entity_poly.type
_entity_poly.pdbx_seq_one_letter_code
_entity_poly.pdbx_strand_id
1 'polypeptide(L)'
;MKPNLPSRQSLRLKDYDYSLPGLYFITICSDRRIPLFGQIADDQMSLNGAGEMIAKRWMELPLRYPKIELHEFIVMPNHLHGILQINPMVKIVGASLVGALGISTENSEPPVSTSAPVVTIGQIVGAFKSLTTNDYVQGVRDNGWPKFNKKIWQRNFYEHVIRNEKSYLSIAEYIQTNPQRWLDDIYCVL
;
A
#
# COMPACT_ATOMS: atom_id res chain seq x y z
N MET A 1 4.94 -22.62 -24.84
CA MET A 1 5.87 -21.60 -24.30
C MET A 1 5.44 -21.30 -22.88
N LYS A 2 6.33 -21.45 -21.89
CA LYS A 2 6.03 -21.05 -20.50
C LYS A 2 6.16 -19.52 -20.42
N PRO A 3 5.15 -18.77 -19.92
CA PRO A 3 5.34 -17.36 -19.65
C PRO A 3 6.48 -17.20 -18.65
N ASN A 4 7.34 -16.20 -18.90
CA ASN A 4 8.46 -15.84 -18.04
C ASN A 4 7.87 -15.23 -16.76
N LEU A 5 7.51 -16.08 -15.80
CA LEU A 5 7.04 -15.64 -14.49
C LEU A 5 8.10 -14.71 -13.88
N PRO A 6 7.72 -13.59 -13.24
CA PRO A 6 8.68 -12.80 -12.48
C PRO A 6 9.30 -13.72 -11.41
N SER A 7 10.61 -13.96 -11.54
CA SER A 7 11.40 -14.69 -10.55
C SER A 7 11.18 -14.05 -9.18
N ARG A 8 10.71 -14.85 -8.21
CA ARG A 8 10.53 -14.48 -6.80
C ARG A 8 11.90 -14.24 -6.16
N GLN A 9 12.49 -13.10 -6.45
CA GLN A 9 13.59 -12.51 -5.71
C GLN A 9 13.06 -11.30 -4.96
N SER A 10 13.59 -11.03 -3.77
CA SER A 10 13.39 -9.75 -3.10
C SER A 10 13.86 -8.64 -4.05
N LEU A 11 12.92 -7.95 -4.71
CA LEU A 11 13.17 -6.82 -5.60
C LEU A 11 13.56 -5.53 -4.85
N ARG A 12 13.90 -5.63 -3.56
CA ARG A 12 14.72 -4.60 -2.91
C ARG A 12 16.03 -4.55 -3.67
N LEU A 13 16.12 -3.63 -4.64
CA LEU A 13 17.40 -3.27 -5.23
C LEU A 13 18.28 -2.89 -4.06
N LYS A 14 19.38 -3.62 -3.87
CA LYS A 14 20.45 -3.16 -2.99
C LYS A 14 20.78 -1.73 -3.44
N ASP A 15 20.71 -0.80 -2.49
CA ASP A 15 21.06 0.61 -2.65
C ASP A 15 20.02 1.53 -3.32
N TYR A 16 18.76 1.10 -3.51
CA TYR A 16 17.67 2.01 -3.92
C TYR A 16 16.93 2.61 -2.72
N ASP A 17 16.88 3.93 -2.65
CA ASP A 17 16.16 4.65 -1.60
C ASP A 17 14.66 4.77 -1.97
N TYR A 18 13.84 3.96 -1.32
CA TYR A 18 12.37 3.93 -1.51
C TYR A 18 11.65 5.12 -0.86
N SER A 19 12.40 6.11 -0.40
CA SER A 19 11.91 7.43 -0.01
C SER A 19 12.02 8.45 -1.15
N LEU A 20 12.62 8.05 -2.29
CA LEU A 20 12.76 8.91 -3.45
C LEU A 20 11.39 9.28 -4.03
N PRO A 21 11.25 10.52 -4.50
CA PRO A 21 10.11 10.92 -5.29
C PRO A 21 9.95 10.05 -6.53
N GLY A 22 8.72 9.69 -6.85
CA GLY A 22 8.42 8.86 -8.01
C GLY A 22 7.14 8.05 -7.86
N LEU A 23 6.84 7.28 -8.90
CA LEU A 23 5.68 6.39 -8.99
C LEU A 23 6.08 4.96 -8.63
N TYR A 24 5.25 4.30 -7.84
CA TYR A 24 5.47 2.95 -7.35
C TYR A 24 4.22 2.11 -7.54
N PHE A 25 4.35 1.02 -8.29
CA PHE A 25 3.35 -0.04 -8.32
C PHE A 25 3.54 -0.95 -7.12
N ILE A 26 2.46 -1.23 -6.39
CA ILE A 26 2.48 -2.09 -5.22
C ILE A 26 1.41 -3.18 -5.27
N THR A 27 1.73 -4.34 -4.70
CA THR A 27 0.76 -5.42 -4.44
C THR A 27 0.82 -5.85 -2.99
N ILE A 28 -0.34 -5.86 -2.32
CA ILE A 28 -0.49 -6.27 -0.93
C ILE A 28 -1.44 -7.48 -0.86
N CYS A 29 -0.88 -8.68 -0.66
CA CYS A 29 -1.66 -9.91 -0.57
C CYS A 29 -2.11 -10.23 0.87
N SER A 30 -3.33 -10.77 0.98
CA SER A 30 -3.83 -11.38 2.20
C SER A 30 -3.00 -12.62 2.59
N ASP A 31 -2.98 -12.95 3.87
CA ASP A 31 -2.23 -14.08 4.37
C ASP A 31 -2.76 -15.38 3.75
N ARG A 32 -1.84 -16.18 3.20
CA ARG A 32 -2.16 -17.40 2.43
C ARG A 32 -3.18 -17.16 1.30
N ARG A 33 -3.33 -15.91 0.85
CA ARG A 33 -4.17 -15.52 -0.30
C ARG A 33 -5.64 -15.90 -0.15
N ILE A 34 -6.12 -15.88 1.10
CA ILE A 34 -7.52 -16.14 1.42
C ILE A 34 -8.39 -15.01 0.84
N PRO A 35 -9.47 -15.31 0.12
CA PRO A 35 -10.34 -14.31 -0.49
C PRO A 35 -11.28 -13.67 0.55
N LEU A 36 -10.76 -12.70 1.31
CA LEU A 36 -11.48 -12.04 2.40
C LEU A 36 -12.28 -10.81 1.96
N PHE A 37 -11.96 -10.24 0.80
CA PHE A 37 -12.38 -8.89 0.42
C PHE A 37 -13.52 -8.87 -0.61
N GLY A 38 -13.99 -10.03 -1.04
CA GLY A 38 -15.06 -10.16 -2.03
C GLY A 38 -14.84 -11.36 -2.93
N GLN A 39 -15.41 -11.30 -4.13
CA GLN A 39 -15.34 -12.36 -5.13
C GLN A 39 -15.33 -11.78 -6.55
N ILE A 40 -14.88 -12.58 -7.51
CA ILE A 40 -15.07 -12.26 -8.93
C ILE A 40 -16.36 -12.92 -9.40
N ALA A 41 -17.22 -12.13 -10.05
CA ALA A 41 -18.44 -12.59 -10.71
C ALA A 41 -18.53 -11.90 -12.07
N ASP A 42 -18.76 -12.67 -13.14
CA ASP A 42 -18.83 -12.18 -14.52
C ASP A 42 -17.62 -11.29 -14.92
N ASP A 43 -16.42 -11.75 -14.58
CA ASP A 43 -15.14 -11.04 -14.80
C ASP A 43 -15.07 -9.65 -14.16
N GLN A 44 -15.92 -9.37 -13.18
CA GLN A 44 -15.95 -8.14 -12.41
C GLN A 44 -15.67 -8.41 -10.93
N MET A 45 -15.02 -7.44 -10.28
CA MET A 45 -14.83 -7.49 -8.84
C MET A 45 -16.12 -7.09 -8.12
N SER A 46 -16.62 -7.99 -7.27
CA SER A 46 -17.70 -7.71 -6.32
C SER A 46 -17.11 -7.64 -4.90
N LEU A 47 -17.01 -6.42 -4.37
CA LEU A 47 -16.52 -6.19 -3.01
C LEU A 47 -17.56 -6.61 -1.98
N ASN A 48 -17.08 -7.15 -0.86
CA ASN A 48 -17.88 -7.25 0.36
C ASN A 48 -17.54 -6.07 1.30
N GLY A 49 -18.18 -6.00 2.47
CA GLY A 49 -17.92 -4.92 3.43
C GLY A 49 -16.45 -4.82 3.89
N ALA A 50 -15.70 -5.93 3.91
CA ALA A 50 -14.27 -5.88 4.20
C ALA A 50 -13.48 -5.26 3.03
N GLY A 51 -13.80 -5.64 1.79
CA GLY A 51 -13.19 -5.05 0.60
C GLY A 51 -13.48 -3.57 0.43
N GLU A 52 -14.70 -3.13 0.73
CA GLU A 52 -15.07 -1.71 0.79
C GLU A 52 -14.25 -0.97 1.84
N MET A 53 -14.05 -1.57 3.03
CA MET A 53 -13.18 -1.00 4.07
C MET A 53 -11.72 -0.89 3.60
N ILE A 54 -11.19 -1.90 2.91
CA ILE A 54 -9.83 -1.84 2.32
C ILE A 54 -9.73 -0.68 1.33
N ALA A 55 -10.67 -0.56 0.40
CA ALA A 55 -10.69 0.51 -0.60
C ALA A 55 -10.78 1.90 0.06
N LYS A 56 -11.65 2.05 1.07
CA LYS A 56 -11.77 3.29 1.84
C LYS A 56 -10.44 3.66 2.52
N ARG A 57 -9.81 2.72 3.24
CA ARG A 57 -8.53 2.97 3.93
C ARG A 57 -7.39 3.28 2.96
N TRP A 58 -7.43 2.72 1.76
CA TRP A 58 -6.48 3.04 0.71
C TRP A 58 -6.63 4.51 0.31
N MET A 59 -7.85 4.94 -0.02
CA MET A 59 -8.16 6.32 -0.39
C MET A 59 -7.92 7.35 0.71
N GLU A 60 -7.93 6.95 1.98
CA GLU A 60 -7.60 7.81 3.12
C GLU A 60 -6.09 8.03 3.32
N LEU A 61 -5.20 7.27 2.65
CA LEU A 61 -3.76 7.38 2.87
C LEU A 61 -3.20 8.81 2.65
N PRO A 62 -3.62 9.59 1.64
CA PRO A 62 -3.17 10.97 1.46
C PRO A 62 -3.52 11.91 2.62
N LEU A 63 -4.60 11.62 3.37
CA LEU A 63 -4.96 12.40 4.57
C LEU A 63 -3.89 12.26 5.67
N ARG A 64 -3.28 11.07 5.77
CA ARG A 64 -2.21 10.77 6.73
C ARG A 64 -0.83 11.13 6.19
N TYR A 65 -0.65 11.03 4.88
CA TYR A 65 0.62 11.26 4.20
C TYR A 65 0.46 12.30 3.10
N PRO A 66 0.43 13.61 3.41
CA PRO A 66 0.14 14.66 2.42
C PRO A 66 1.12 14.74 1.23
N LYS A 67 2.26 14.06 1.32
CA LYS A 67 3.27 13.96 0.26
C LYS A 67 2.96 12.88 -0.78
N ILE A 68 1.91 12.07 -0.59
CA ILE A 68 1.57 11.01 -1.53
C ILE A 68 0.33 11.38 -2.36
N GLU A 69 0.30 10.83 -3.56
CA GLU A 69 -0.84 10.85 -4.45
C GLU A 69 -1.15 9.41 -4.88
N LEU A 70 -2.43 9.09 -5.03
CA LEU A 70 -2.89 7.76 -5.42
C LEU A 70 -3.43 7.82 -6.84
N HIS A 71 -3.04 6.84 -7.63
CA HIS A 71 -3.47 6.68 -9.02
C HIS A 71 -4.36 5.42 -9.12
N GLU A 72 -4.31 4.70 -10.23
CA GLU A 72 -5.06 3.46 -10.42
C GLU A 72 -4.77 2.45 -9.31
N PHE A 73 -5.84 1.87 -8.77
CA PHE A 73 -5.78 0.78 -7.81
C PHE A 73 -6.99 -0.12 -7.99
N ILE A 74 -6.88 -1.36 -7.49
CA ILE A 74 -8.01 -2.28 -7.40
C ILE A 74 -7.87 -3.16 -6.17
N VAL A 75 -8.98 -3.35 -5.46
CA VAL A 75 -9.11 -4.38 -4.43
C VAL A 75 -9.63 -5.64 -5.09
N MET A 76 -8.88 -6.72 -4.98
CA MET A 76 -9.22 -8.05 -5.47
C MET A 76 -9.64 -8.93 -4.30
N PRO A 77 -10.22 -10.12 -4.52
CA PRO A 77 -10.75 -10.95 -3.43
C PRO A 77 -9.74 -11.20 -2.31
N ASN A 78 -8.44 -11.36 -2.63
CA ASN A 78 -7.40 -11.67 -1.67
C ASN A 78 -6.23 -10.67 -1.65
N HIS A 79 -6.28 -9.56 -2.38
CA HIS A 79 -5.16 -8.61 -2.43
C HIS A 79 -5.59 -7.22 -2.87
N LEU A 80 -4.66 -6.28 -2.83
CA LEU A 80 -4.79 -4.96 -3.44
C LEU A 80 -3.62 -4.73 -4.38
N HIS A 81 -3.90 -4.21 -5.57
CA HIS A 81 -2.93 -3.57 -6.46
C HIS A 81 -3.13 -2.07 -6.44
N GLY A 82 -2.05 -1.29 -6.49
CA GLY A 82 -2.18 0.16 -6.55
C GLY A 82 -0.92 0.86 -7.04
N ILE A 83 -1.09 2.03 -7.63
CA ILE A 83 -0.01 2.95 -7.96
C ILE A 83 -0.02 4.09 -6.94
N LEU A 84 1.12 4.31 -6.30
CA LEU A 84 1.37 5.36 -5.32
C LEU A 84 2.50 6.26 -5.80
N GLN A 85 2.27 7.56 -5.83
CA GLN A 85 3.28 8.57 -6.13
C GLN A 85 3.76 9.22 -4.84
N ILE A 86 5.08 9.36 -4.66
CA ILE A 86 5.69 10.19 -3.61
C ILE A 86 6.16 11.49 -4.26
N ASN A 87 5.65 12.63 -3.79
CA ASN A 87 5.97 13.96 -4.29
C ASN A 87 7.10 14.62 -3.47
N PRO A 88 8.16 15.18 -4.11
CA PRO A 88 9.25 15.83 -3.39
C PRO A 88 8.84 17.16 -2.75
N MET A 89 7.85 17.84 -3.33
CA MET A 89 7.63 19.28 -3.15
C MET A 89 6.43 19.66 -2.26
N VAL A 90 5.78 18.72 -1.58
CA VAL A 90 4.74 19.12 -0.61
C VAL A 90 5.43 19.58 0.68
N LYS A 91 5.70 20.89 0.76
CA LYS A 91 6.00 21.57 2.04
C LYS A 91 4.73 21.54 2.89
N ILE A 92 4.78 20.82 4.01
CA ILE A 92 3.72 20.88 5.01
C ILE A 92 3.74 22.30 5.60
N VAL A 93 2.77 23.13 5.23
CA VAL A 93 2.51 24.38 5.94
C VAL A 93 1.73 24.00 7.20
N GLY A 94 2.41 23.93 8.34
CA GLY A 94 1.76 24.09 9.65
C GLY A 94 1.25 22.86 10.41
N ALA A 95 1.95 21.71 10.41
CA ALA A 95 1.64 20.63 11.35
C ALA A 95 2.89 20.13 12.10
N SER A 96 3.41 20.96 13.00
CA SER A 96 4.17 20.50 14.15
C SER A 96 3.20 20.20 15.29
N LEU A 97 3.08 18.93 15.69
CA LEU A 97 2.53 18.49 16.97
C LEU A 97 3.51 17.42 17.49
N VAL A 98 4.50 17.80 18.32
CA VAL A 98 4.52 17.63 19.80
C VAL A 98 4.16 16.18 20.22
N GLY A 99 4.96 15.39 20.95
CA GLY A 99 6.24 15.59 21.64
C GLY A 99 6.57 14.39 22.56
N ALA A 100 7.61 14.58 23.39
CA ALA A 100 7.97 13.89 24.66
C ALA A 100 9.20 12.94 24.64
N LEU A 101 10.35 13.45 25.11
CA LEU A 101 10.98 13.06 26.40
C LEU A 101 12.25 13.89 26.70
N GLY A 102 12.16 14.75 27.72
CA GLY A 102 13.14 14.82 28.81
C GLY A 102 14.47 15.58 28.65
N ILE A 103 14.56 16.66 29.44
CA ILE A 103 15.75 17.21 30.13
C ILE A 103 16.57 18.28 29.39
N SER A 104 16.60 19.46 30.03
CA SER A 104 17.28 20.72 29.75
C SER A 104 18.80 20.67 29.94
N THR A 105 19.54 21.38 29.08
CA THR A 105 20.66 22.29 29.43
C THR A 105 21.05 23.16 28.23
N GLU A 106 21.64 24.31 28.57
CA GLU A 106 21.76 25.55 27.79
C GLU A 106 22.86 25.58 26.71
N ASN A 107 22.74 26.58 25.82
CA ASN A 107 23.78 27.20 24.99
C ASN A 107 24.43 26.35 23.90
N SER A 108 23.78 26.32 22.72
CA SER A 108 24.43 26.26 21.41
C SER A 108 23.44 26.70 20.33
N GLU A 109 23.93 27.40 19.31
CA GLU A 109 23.20 27.98 18.18
C GLU A 109 22.16 27.04 17.54
N PRO A 110 21.05 27.56 16.98
CA PRO A 110 20.01 26.72 16.40
C PRO A 110 20.57 25.94 15.20
N PRO A 111 20.54 24.59 15.20
CA PRO A 111 20.92 23.85 14.01
C PRO A 111 19.85 24.08 12.94
N VAL A 112 20.28 24.71 11.86
CA VAL A 112 19.54 24.85 10.61
C VAL A 112 19.15 23.46 10.09
N SER A 113 17.88 23.33 9.70
CA SER A 113 17.25 22.23 8.94
C SER A 113 16.93 20.91 9.67
N THR A 114 15.91 20.93 10.53
CA THR A 114 15.10 19.74 10.79
C THR A 114 14.26 19.44 9.54
N SER A 115 14.84 18.71 8.58
CA SER A 115 14.04 18.10 7.51
C SER A 115 13.08 17.10 8.16
N ALA A 116 11.77 17.26 7.92
CA ALA A 116 10.78 16.30 8.39
C ALA A 116 11.17 14.88 7.96
N PRO A 117 11.01 13.86 8.82
CA PRO A 117 11.45 12.50 8.54
C PRO A 117 10.89 12.03 7.19
N VAL A 118 11.75 11.50 6.33
CA VAL A 118 11.35 11.03 5.01
C VAL A 118 10.51 9.76 5.19
N VAL A 119 9.27 9.80 4.72
CA VAL A 119 8.35 8.66 4.81
C VAL A 119 8.65 7.70 3.66
N THR A 120 8.88 6.44 3.99
CA THR A 120 9.12 5.34 3.04
C THR A 120 7.82 4.63 2.67
N ILE A 121 7.79 3.96 1.51
CA ILE A 121 6.68 3.09 1.11
C ILE A 121 6.41 2.00 2.15
N GLY A 122 7.47 1.42 2.72
CA GLY A 122 7.34 0.42 3.78
C GLY A 122 6.60 0.93 5.01
N GLN A 123 6.80 2.19 5.40
CA GLN A 123 6.06 2.81 6.51
C GLN A 123 4.59 3.05 6.14
N ILE A 124 4.31 3.50 4.91
CA ILE A 124 2.94 3.71 4.43
C ILE A 124 2.17 2.40 4.39
N VAL A 125 2.74 1.36 3.76
CA VAL A 125 2.14 0.02 3.67
C VAL A 125 2.01 -0.61 5.06
N GLY A 126 2.99 -0.41 5.95
CA GLY A 126 2.90 -0.86 7.34
C GLY A 126 1.72 -0.25 8.09
N ALA A 127 1.53 1.06 7.96
CA ALA A 127 0.39 1.75 8.56
C ALA A 127 -0.94 1.29 7.94
N PHE A 128 -1.02 1.16 6.62
CA PHE A 128 -2.18 0.62 5.91
C PHE A 128 -2.58 -0.77 6.42
N LYS A 129 -1.62 -1.70 6.50
CA LYS A 129 -1.85 -3.06 7.01
C LYS A 129 -2.34 -3.06 8.45
N SER A 130 -1.80 -2.17 9.29
CA SER A 130 -2.18 -2.05 10.70
C SER A 130 -3.62 -1.52 10.85
N LEU A 131 -3.94 -0.41 10.19
CA LEU A 131 -5.27 0.21 10.22
C LEU A 131 -6.36 -0.75 9.74
N THR A 132 -6.14 -1.37 8.58
CA THR A 132 -7.09 -2.33 8.00
C THR A 132 -7.24 -3.59 8.84
N THR A 133 -6.18 -4.03 9.54
CA THR A 133 -6.28 -5.16 10.48
C THR A 133 -7.17 -4.82 11.66
N ASN A 134 -7.02 -3.62 12.24
CA ASN A 134 -7.86 -3.18 13.36
C ASN A 134 -9.33 -3.08 12.97
N ASP A 135 -9.61 -2.44 11.83
CA ASP A 135 -10.98 -2.31 11.32
C ASP A 135 -11.60 -3.66 11.01
N TYR A 136 -10.82 -4.59 10.45
CA TYR A 136 -11.31 -5.94 10.18
C TYR A 136 -11.59 -6.73 11.46
N VAL A 137 -10.76 -6.59 12.50
CA VAL A 137 -11.07 -7.17 13.82
C VAL A 137 -12.40 -6.62 14.36
N GLN A 138 -12.69 -5.34 14.15
CA GLN A 138 -13.98 -4.77 14.52
C GLN A 138 -15.12 -5.35 13.65
N GLY A 139 -14.92 -5.46 12.34
CA GLY A 139 -15.92 -6.06 11.43
C GLY A 139 -16.20 -7.54 11.70
N VAL A 140 -15.24 -8.31 12.22
CA VAL A 140 -15.49 -9.68 12.71
C VAL A 140 -16.45 -9.69 13.91
N ARG A 141 -16.39 -8.67 14.76
CA ARG A 141 -17.25 -8.55 15.96
C ARG A 141 -18.63 -8.02 15.62
N ASP A 142 -18.69 -6.99 14.77
CA ASP A 142 -19.92 -6.21 14.57
C ASP A 142 -20.69 -6.62 13.31
N ASN A 143 -19.97 -7.04 12.27
CA ASN A 143 -20.52 -7.27 10.92
C ASN A 143 -20.46 -8.75 10.50
N GLY A 144 -20.02 -9.65 11.38
CA GLY A 144 -19.93 -11.08 11.11
C GLY A 144 -18.90 -11.46 10.04
N TRP A 145 -17.86 -10.65 9.82
CA TRP A 145 -16.81 -10.97 8.84
C TRP A 145 -16.06 -12.27 9.20
N PRO A 146 -15.54 -13.01 8.20
CA PRO A 146 -14.82 -14.26 8.46
C PRO A 146 -13.65 -14.07 9.42
N LYS A 147 -13.57 -14.93 10.43
CA LYS A 147 -12.41 -14.96 11.34
C LYS A 147 -11.14 -15.34 10.55
N PHE A 148 -10.01 -14.79 10.96
CA PHE A 148 -8.71 -15.06 10.36
C PHE A 148 -7.72 -15.57 11.42
N ASN A 149 -6.69 -16.29 10.97
CA ASN A 149 -5.69 -16.85 11.88
C ASN A 149 -4.49 -15.91 12.03
N LYS A 150 -4.43 -15.18 13.15
CA LYS A 150 -3.35 -14.27 13.59
C LYS A 150 -3.12 -13.03 12.73
N LYS A 151 -3.16 -13.12 11.39
CA LYS A 151 -2.85 -12.03 10.47
C LYS A 151 -3.76 -12.02 9.25
N ILE A 152 -4.06 -10.83 8.76
CA ILE A 152 -4.84 -10.61 7.53
C ILE A 152 -3.94 -10.52 6.32
N TRP A 153 -2.75 -9.94 6.47
CA TRP A 153 -1.82 -9.65 5.39
C TRP A 153 -0.59 -10.55 5.45
N GLN A 154 0.03 -10.80 4.31
CA GLN A 154 1.39 -11.34 4.26
C GLN A 154 2.38 -10.36 4.91
N ARG A 155 3.52 -10.89 5.41
CA ARG A 155 4.56 -10.06 6.06
C ARG A 155 5.12 -9.01 5.10
N ASN A 156 5.46 -9.43 3.89
CA ASN A 156 6.01 -8.56 2.85
C ASN A 156 4.91 -8.07 1.89
N PHE A 157 5.28 -7.21 0.96
CA PHE A 157 4.46 -6.75 -0.16
C PHE A 157 5.38 -6.64 -1.39
N TYR A 158 4.79 -6.63 -2.58
CA TYR A 158 5.52 -6.37 -3.82
C TYR A 158 5.55 -4.87 -4.07
N GLU A 159 6.67 -4.37 -4.58
CA GLU A 159 6.83 -2.99 -5.02
C GLU A 159 7.69 -2.93 -6.28
N HIS A 160 7.37 -2.00 -7.18
CA HIS A 160 8.12 -1.75 -8.41
C HIS A 160 8.09 -0.26 -8.78
N VAL A 161 9.26 0.32 -9.06
CA VAL A 161 9.38 1.73 -9.48
C VAL A 161 8.95 1.87 -10.93
N ILE A 162 7.98 2.75 -11.19
CA ILE A 162 7.51 3.10 -12.53
C ILE A 162 8.36 4.26 -13.05
N ARG A 163 9.13 4.02 -14.11
CA ARG A 163 10.17 4.95 -14.58
C ARG A 163 9.79 5.79 -15.79
N ASN A 164 8.69 5.47 -16.48
CA ASN A 164 8.25 6.16 -17.67
C ASN A 164 6.75 5.95 -17.93
N GLU A 165 6.19 6.79 -18.80
CA GLU A 165 4.78 6.79 -19.17
C GLU A 165 4.30 5.44 -19.74
N LYS A 166 5.09 4.81 -20.63
CA LYS A 166 4.71 3.51 -21.20
C LYS A 166 4.52 2.44 -20.11
N SER A 167 5.43 2.41 -19.14
CA SER A 167 5.32 1.50 -17.98
C SER A 167 4.13 1.86 -17.11
N TYR A 168 3.85 3.15 -16.91
CA TYR A 168 2.69 3.61 -16.16
C TYR A 168 1.40 3.13 -16.82
N LEU A 169 1.21 3.40 -18.11
CA LEU A 169 0.01 3.02 -18.86
C LEU A 169 -0.21 1.50 -18.85
N SER A 170 0.85 0.71 -19.04
CA SER A 170 0.74 -0.76 -18.99
C SER A 170 0.34 -1.29 -17.62
N ILE A 171 0.82 -0.68 -16.53
CA ILE A 171 0.46 -1.07 -15.16
C ILE A 171 -0.96 -0.61 -14.84
N ALA A 172 -1.34 0.61 -15.23
CA ALA A 172 -2.69 1.12 -15.08
C ALA A 172 -3.72 0.21 -15.79
N GLU A 173 -3.42 -0.19 -17.04
CA GLU A 173 -4.23 -1.15 -17.78
C GLU A 173 -4.26 -2.52 -17.08
N TYR A 174 -3.13 -3.02 -16.59
CA TYR A 174 -3.08 -4.27 -15.82
C TYR A 174 -4.01 -4.22 -14.60
N ILE A 175 -4.00 -3.12 -13.85
CA ILE A 175 -4.84 -2.92 -12.66
C ILE A 175 -6.32 -2.92 -13.06
N GLN A 176 -6.70 -2.14 -14.07
CA GLN A 176 -8.09 -2.02 -14.52
C GLN A 176 -8.64 -3.33 -15.09
N THR A 177 -7.79 -4.10 -15.77
CA THR A 177 -8.16 -5.37 -16.41
C THR A 177 -7.88 -6.60 -15.55
N ASN A 178 -7.50 -6.40 -14.29
CA ASN A 178 -7.16 -7.49 -13.38
C ASN A 178 -8.34 -8.42 -13.03
N PRO A 179 -9.58 -7.92 -12.85
CA PRO A 179 -10.75 -8.78 -12.62
C PRO A 179 -10.95 -9.85 -13.68
N GLN A 180 -10.77 -9.48 -14.96
CA GLN A 180 -10.85 -10.39 -16.10
C GLN A 180 -9.69 -11.40 -16.14
N ARG A 181 -8.60 -11.12 -15.43
CA ARG A 181 -7.38 -11.93 -15.38
C ARG A 181 -7.17 -12.58 -14.03
N TRP A 182 -8.20 -12.71 -13.21
CA TRP A 182 -8.09 -13.18 -11.83
C TRP A 182 -7.34 -14.51 -11.68
N LEU A 183 -7.60 -15.46 -12.57
CA LEU A 183 -6.93 -16.77 -12.55
C LEU A 183 -5.47 -16.71 -13.01
N ASP A 184 -5.10 -15.66 -13.76
CA ASP A 184 -3.78 -15.44 -14.33
C ASP A 184 -2.98 -14.35 -13.58
N ASP A 185 -3.45 -13.88 -12.41
CA ASP A 185 -2.77 -12.83 -11.65
C ASP A 185 -1.40 -13.34 -11.16
N ILE A 186 -0.33 -12.79 -11.74
CA ILE A 186 1.05 -13.20 -11.49
C ILE A 186 1.66 -12.62 -10.21
N TYR A 187 1.05 -11.59 -9.63
CA TYR A 187 1.55 -10.88 -8.44
C TYR A 187 0.89 -11.38 -7.16
N CYS A 188 -0.25 -12.07 -7.26
CA CYS A 188 -0.92 -12.74 -6.15
C CYS A 188 -1.55 -14.10 -6.52
N VAL A 189 -0.78 -14.99 -7.16
CA VAL A 189 -1.26 -16.35 -7.55
C VAL A 189 -1.47 -17.29 -6.37
N LEU A 190 -2.59 -18.02 -6.36
CA LEU A 190 -2.94 -19.10 -5.42
C LEU A 190 -1.85 -20.19 -5.36
#